data_AF-A0A2N2WKW1-F1
#
_entry.id   AF-A0A2N2WKW1-F1
#
_cell.length_a   1.000
_cell.length_b   1.000
_cell.length_c   1.000
_cell.angle_alpha   90.00
_cell.angle_beta   90.00
_cell.angle_gamma   90.00
#
_symmetry.space_group_name_H-M   'P 1'
#
loop_
_entity.id
_entity.type
_entity.pdbx_description
1 polymer ?
#
loop_
_entity_poly.entity_id
_entity_poly.type
_entity_poly.pdbx_seq_one_letter_code
_entity_poly.pdbx_strand_id
1 'polypeptide(L)' 'MPIEFYLQLDSMDCGPTCLRMIAKHYGKTFSLDTLRQMSKPLNVSEPLNGGQRLFRQI' A
#
# COMPACT_ATOMS: atom_id res chain seq x y z
N MET A 1 -4.24 19.08 -0.90
CA MET A 1 -5.55 18.41 -0.74
C MET A 1 -5.56 17.75 0.65
N PRO A 2 -6.65 17.76 1.41
CA PRO A 2 -6.70 17.09 2.72
C PRO A 2 -6.40 15.59 2.57
N ILE A 3 -5.80 15.00 3.61
CA ILE A 3 -5.65 13.54 3.68
C ILE A 3 -7.03 12.95 3.94
N GLU A 4 -7.46 12.04 3.06
CA GLU A 4 -8.69 11.28 3.25
C GLU A 4 -8.43 10.13 4.21
N PHE A 5 -9.29 9.96 5.22
CA PHE A 5 -9.22 8.83 6.14
C PHE A 5 -9.98 7.64 5.55
N TYR A 6 -9.27 6.53 5.33
CA TYR A 6 -9.88 5.28 4.90
C TYR A 6 -10.07 4.35 6.10
N LEU A 7 -11.23 3.72 6.19
CA LEU A 7 -11.48 2.66 7.17
C LEU A 7 -10.73 1.40 6.76
N GLN A 8 -10.06 0.79 7.75
CA GLN A 8 -9.38 -0.48 7.59
C GLN A 8 -10.43 -1.60 7.49
N LEU A 9 -10.41 -2.35 6.37
CA LEU A 9 -11.42 -3.39 6.10
C LEU A 9 -11.15 -4.71 6.83
N ASP A 10 -9.88 -5.03 7.08
CA ASP A 10 -9.46 -6.23 7.82
C ASP A 10 -8.48 -5.83 8.92
N SER A 11 -8.47 -6.50 10.08
CA SER A 11 -7.53 -6.25 11.18
C SER A 11 -6.04 -6.24 10.79
N MET A 12 -5.66 -6.88 9.69
CA MET A 12 -4.30 -6.93 9.15
C MET A 12 -4.01 -5.87 8.07
N ASP A 13 -5.02 -5.10 7.66
CA ASP A 13 -4.91 -4.06 6.62
C ASP A 13 -4.46 -2.69 7.14
N CYS A 14 -3.85 -2.60 8.33
CA CYS A 14 -3.38 -1.32 8.87
C CYS A 14 -2.31 -0.68 7.96
N GLY A 15 -1.38 -1.49 7.44
CA GLY A 15 -0.36 -1.09 6.45
C GLY A 15 -0.94 -0.63 5.10
N PRO A 16 -1.69 -1.47 4.36
CA PRO A 16 -2.23 -1.09 3.05
C PRO A 16 -3.21 0.09 3.13
N THR A 17 -3.97 0.24 4.22
CA THR A 17 -4.84 1.40 4.43
C THR A 17 -4.05 2.70 4.57
N CYS A 18 -2.94 2.69 5.32
CA CYS A 18 -2.07 3.86 5.44
C CYS A 18 -1.42 4.26 4.11
N LEU A 19 -0.92 3.27 3.36
CA LEU A 19 -0.36 3.51 2.04
C LEU A 19 -1.40 4.07 1.07
N ARG A 20 -2.67 3.65 1.17
CA ARG A 20 -3.77 4.21 0.39
C ARG A 20 -4.00 5.70 0.68
N MET A 21 -4.00 6.10 1.95
CA MET A 21 -4.18 7.50 2.36
C MET A 21 -3.09 8.39 1.74
N ILE A 22 -1.83 7.96 1.85
CA ILE A 22 -0.67 8.69 1.32
C ILE A 22 -0.73 8.74 -0.21
N ALA A 23 -0.96 7.60 -0.87
CA ALA A 23 -1.06 7.55 -2.33
C ALA A 23 -2.13 8.51 -2.86
N LYS A 24 -3.32 8.52 -2.24
CA LYS A 24 -4.42 9.40 -2.62
C LYS A 24 -4.07 10.87 -2.44
N HIS A 25 -3.35 11.21 -1.37
CA HIS A 25 -2.86 12.57 -1.13
C HIS A 25 -1.93 13.07 -2.25
N TYR A 26 -1.10 12.20 -2.81
CA TYR A 26 -0.24 12.48 -3.97
C TYR A 26 -0.91 12.26 -5.34
N GLY A 27 -2.23 12.04 -5.38
CA GLY A 27 -2.98 11.83 -6.62
C GLY A 27 -2.78 10.46 -7.28
N LYS A 28 -2.20 9.49 -6.56
CA LYS A 28 -2.03 8.10 -6.99
C LYS A 28 -3.19 7.25 -6.46
N THR A 29 -3.67 6.31 -7.27
CA THR A 29 -4.73 5.38 -6.87
C THR A 29 -4.27 3.96 -7.11
N PHE A 30 -4.33 3.12 -6.07
CA PHE A 30 -3.95 1.71 -6.12
C PHE A 30 -5.10 0.83 -5.63
N SER A 31 -5.18 -0.40 -6.16
CA SER A 31 -6.14 -1.38 -5.65
C SER A 31 -5.69 -1.92 -4.29
N LEU A 32 -6.65 -2.41 -3.51
CA LEU A 32 -6.38 -2.95 -2.19
C LEU A 32 -5.47 -4.18 -2.24
N ASP A 33 -5.64 -5.06 -3.23
CA ASP A 33 -4.76 -6.22 -3.45
C ASP A 33 -3.32 -5.82 -3.76
N THR A 34 -3.16 -4.76 -4.57
CA THR A 34 -1.84 -4.20 -4.89
C THR A 34 -1.15 -3.71 -3.62
N LEU A 35 -1.88 -2.96 -2.78
CA LEU A 35 -1.38 -2.45 -1.51
C LEU A 35 -1.09 -3.57 -0.49
N ARG A 36 -1.90 -4.63 -0.46
CA ARG A 36 -1.67 -5.81 0.39
C ARG A 36 -0.40 -6.54 -0.02
N GLN A 37 -0.20 -6.78 -1.32
CA GLN A 37 1.04 -7.38 -1.83
C GLN A 37 2.26 -6.52 -1.50
N MET A 38 2.12 -5.19 -1.53
CA MET A 38 3.19 -4.26 -1.17
C MET A 38 3.49 -4.21 0.32
N SER A 39 2.47 -4.36 1.17
CA SER A 39 2.62 -4.32 2.63
C SER A 39 3.07 -5.66 3.22
N LYS A 40 3.10 -6.74 2.42
CA LYS A 40 3.59 -8.04 2.89
C LYS A 40 5.09 -7.95 3.20
N PRO A 41 5.53 -8.37 4.39
CA PRO A 41 6.95 -8.47 4.69
C PRO A 41 7.60 -9.46 3.72
N LEU A 42 8.80 -9.11 3.24
CA LEU A 42 9.59 -9.98 2.37
C LEU A 42 9.97 -11.23 3.17
N ASN A 43 9.34 -12.35 2.88
CA ASN A 43 9.93 -13.63 3.21
C ASN A 43 11.07 -13.86 2.22
N VAL A 44 12.26 -14.16 2.74
CA VAL A 44 13.53 -14.26 1.99
C VAL A 44 13.46 -15.26 0.81
N SER A 45 12.41 -16.08 0.76
CA SER A 45 12.13 -17.09 -0.26
C SER A 45 11.30 -16.61 -1.46
N GLU A 46 10.67 -15.43 -1.43
CA GLU A 46 9.94 -14.93 -2.59
C GLU A 46 10.82 -14.05 -3.49
N PRO A 47 10.87 -14.29 -4.82
CA PRO A 47 11.54 -13.38 -5.74
C PRO A 47 10.91 -12.00 -5.60
N LEU A 48 11.74 -10.94 -5.69
CA LEU A 48 11.36 -9.54 -5.55
C LEU A 48 10.21 -9.15 -6.50
N ASN A 49 8.99 -9.49 -6.14
CA ASN A 49 7.79 -9.25 -6.92
C ASN A 49 7.38 -7.80 -6.69
N GLY A 50 7.82 -6.89 -7.56
CA GLY A 50 7.19 -5.60 -7.89
C GLY A 50 7.00 -4.53 -6.79
N GLY A 51 6.78 -4.89 -5.53
CA GLY A 51 6.34 -4.02 -4.45
C GLY A 51 7.40 -3.01 -3.98
N GLN A 52 8.69 -3.32 -4.17
CA GLN A 52 9.77 -2.38 -3.83
C GLN A 52 9.86 -1.17 -4.77
N ARG A 53 9.29 -1.25 -5.99
CA ARG A 53 9.38 -0.16 -6.97
C ARG A 53 8.40 0.98 -6.72
N LEU A 54 7.45 0.83 -5.81
CA LEU A 54 6.36 1.79 -5.66
C LEU A 54 6.68 2.94 -4.69
N PHE A 55 7.57 2.78 -3.71
CA PHE A 55 8.06 3.92 -2.90
C PHE A 55 8.78 4.99 -3.73
N ARG A 56 9.17 4.67 -4.97
CA ARG A 56 9.65 5.65 -5.97
C ARG A 56 8.53 6.28 -6.80
N GLN A 57 7.30 5.76 -6.73
CA GLN A 57 6.15 6.14 -7.55
C GLN A 57 5.06 6.89 -6.77
N ILE A 58 5.10 6.85 -5.44
CA ILE A 58 4.38 7.75 -4.51
C ILE A 58 5.33 8.87 -4.12
#